data_AF-A0A969NTN9-F1
#
_entry.id   AF-A0A969NTN9-F1
#
_cell.length_a   1.000
_cell.length_b   1.000
_cell.length_c   1.000
_cell.angle_alpha   90.00
_cell.angle_beta   90.00
_cell.angle_gamma   90.00
#
_symmetry.space_group_name_H-M   'P 1'
#
loop_
_entity.id
_entity.type
_entity.pdbx_description
1 polymer ?
#
loop_
_entity_poly.entity_id
_entity_poly.type
_entity_poly.pdbx_seq_one_letter_code
_entity_poly.pdbx_strand_id
1 'polypeptide(L)'
;MAPKEHLAIAIGAILPDAPIFVFYLVAKLIYKMPEGKIWSEAYYEPFWQNLVALFHSIPLALIGAAIFYRLDYNPGMILCFSLVCHSLLDLPVHHDDAHRHFFPFSNYRFISPFSYWDTNHYGTIIAFIEMALVLGVNPLVFGWLYSPWTKGIVIAIDMFYLFRYFR
;
A
#
# COMPACT_ATOMS: atom_id res chain seq x y z
N MET A 1 21.95 -2.75 -12.01
CA MET A 1 21.01 -2.14 -12.96
C MET A 1 19.62 -2.22 -12.38
N ALA A 2 18.89 -1.11 -12.27
CA ALA A 2 17.47 -1.16 -11.90
C ALA A 2 16.67 -1.92 -12.96
N PRO A 3 15.60 -2.65 -12.60
CA PRO A 3 14.74 -3.32 -13.58
C PRO A 3 14.25 -2.34 -14.64
N LYS A 4 14.14 -2.78 -15.90
CA LYS A 4 13.63 -1.95 -17.01
C LYS A 4 12.25 -1.35 -16.67
N GLU A 5 11.46 -2.08 -15.90
CA GLU A 5 10.07 -1.77 -15.58
C GLU A 5 9.89 -1.23 -14.14
N HIS A 6 10.92 -0.59 -13.59
CA HIS A 6 10.91 0.00 -12.24
C HIS A 6 9.75 0.98 -12.01
N LEU A 7 9.33 1.73 -13.03
CA LEU A 7 8.19 2.65 -12.92
C LEU A 7 6.86 1.90 -12.74
N ALA A 8 6.64 0.81 -13.48
CA ALA A 8 5.45 -0.01 -13.33
C ALA A 8 5.39 -0.65 -11.93
N ILE A 9 6.53 -1.11 -11.42
CA ILE A 9 6.66 -1.63 -10.05
C ILE A 9 6.29 -0.52 -9.05
N ALA A 10 6.92 0.65 -9.14
CA ALA A 10 6.70 1.76 -8.22
C ALA A 10 5.25 2.26 -8.23
N ILE A 11 4.64 2.39 -9.41
CA ILE A 11 3.23 2.77 -9.53
C ILE A 11 2.35 1.70 -8.87
N GLY A 12 2.58 0.42 -9.15
CA GLY A 12 1.75 -0.65 -8.56
C GLY A 12 1.91 -0.80 -7.05
N ALA A 13 3.01 -0.32 -6.47
CA ALA A 13 3.24 -0.30 -5.03
C ALA A 13 2.63 0.92 -4.31
N ILE A 14 2.12 1.91 -5.04
CA ILE A 14 1.55 3.16 -4.47
C ILE A 14 0.08 3.31 -4.86
N LEU A 15 -0.26 2.87 -6.07
CA LEU A 15 -1.58 3.04 -6.65
C LEU A 15 -2.72 2.50 -5.76
N PRO A 16 -2.60 1.33 -5.09
CA PRO A 16 -3.68 0.80 -4.25
C PRO A 16 -4.17 1.79 -3.20
N ASP A 17 -3.25 2.55 -2.58
CA ASP A 17 -3.54 3.52 -1.52
C ASP A 17 -3.96 4.90 -2.02
N ALA A 18 -3.80 5.18 -3.32
CA ALA A 18 -4.12 6.49 -3.89
C ALA A 18 -5.54 6.99 -3.54
N PRO A 19 -6.60 6.15 -3.54
CA PRO A 19 -7.92 6.56 -3.07
C PRO A 19 -7.96 7.02 -1.62
N ILE A 20 -7.16 6.42 -0.73
CA ILE A 20 -7.10 6.77 0.70
C ILE A 20 -6.46 8.16 0.85
N PHE A 21 -5.38 8.45 0.12
CA PHE A 21 -4.76 9.78 0.12
C PHE A 21 -5.71 10.85 -0.43
N VAL A 22 -6.40 10.57 -1.53
CA VAL A 22 -7.38 11.50 -2.11
C VAL A 22 -8.53 11.74 -1.12
N PHE A 23 -9.08 10.66 -0.54
CA PHE A 23 -10.10 10.73 0.50
C PHE A 23 -9.65 11.63 1.65
N TYR A 24 -8.47 11.37 2.22
CA TYR A 24 -7.96 12.10 3.37
C TYR A 24 -7.77 13.59 3.05
N LEU A 25 -7.16 13.92 1.91
CA LEU A 25 -6.95 15.32 1.51
C LEU A 25 -8.28 16.06 1.32
N VAL A 26 -9.27 15.42 0.70
CA VAL A 26 -10.61 15.99 0.51
C VAL A 26 -11.30 16.17 1.87
N ALA A 27 -11.34 15.13 2.72
CA ALA A 27 -11.96 15.18 4.03
C ALA A 27 -11.32 16.23 4.95
N LYS A 28 -9.98 16.34 4.92
CA LYS A 28 -9.21 17.22 5.78
C LYS A 28 -9.16 18.66 5.29
N LEU A 29 -8.91 18.90 4.01
CA LEU A 29 -8.63 20.24 3.48
C LEU A 29 -9.88 20.93 2.94
N ILE A 30 -10.78 20.16 2.31
CA ILE A 30 -12.01 20.70 1.71
C ILE A 30 -13.13 20.69 2.75
N TYR A 31 -13.44 19.52 3.31
CA TYR A 31 -14.53 19.37 4.28
C TYR A 31 -14.13 19.74 5.72
N LYS A 32 -12.83 19.91 5.99
CA LYS A 32 -12.29 20.33 7.30
C LYS A 32 -12.80 19.47 8.47
N MET A 33 -12.93 18.16 8.23
CA MET A 33 -13.42 17.23 9.24
C MET A 33 -12.39 17.03 10.37
N PRO A 34 -12.84 16.85 11.63
CA PRO A 34 -11.96 16.40 12.71
C PRO A 34 -11.38 15.01 12.44
N GLU A 35 -10.12 14.76 12.82
CA GLU A 35 -9.42 13.47 12.57
C GLU A 35 -10.22 12.25 13.01
N GLY A 36 -10.77 12.29 14.23
CA GLY A 36 -11.57 11.20 14.76
C GLY A 36 -12.71 10.83 13.81
N LYS A 37 -13.46 11.83 13.32
CA LYS A 37 -14.59 11.62 12.41
C LYS A 37 -14.16 11.12 11.03
N ILE A 38 -13.00 11.56 10.52
CA ILE A 38 -12.47 11.08 9.23
C ILE A 38 -12.31 9.57 9.28
N TRP A 39 -11.63 9.06 10.31
CA TRP A 39 -11.24 7.66 10.39
C TRP A 39 -12.31 6.76 11.03
N SER A 40 -13.17 7.28 11.90
CA SER A 40 -14.23 6.49 12.56
C SER A 40 -15.53 6.39 11.76
N GLU A 41 -15.80 7.35 10.89
CA GLU A 41 -17.08 7.44 10.16
C GLU A 41 -16.85 7.58 8.66
N ALA A 42 -16.25 8.70 8.21
CA ALA A 42 -16.20 9.06 6.81
C ALA A 42 -15.42 8.03 5.95
N TYR A 43 -14.39 7.42 6.53
CA TYR A 43 -13.61 6.36 5.87
C TYR A 43 -14.45 5.12 5.56
N TYR A 44 -15.45 4.82 6.39
CA TYR A 44 -16.32 3.65 6.25
C TYR A 44 -17.53 3.87 5.34
N GLU A 45 -17.68 5.08 4.79
CA GLU A 45 -18.76 5.37 3.83
C GLU A 45 -18.66 4.47 2.58
N PRO A 46 -19.79 3.97 2.05
CA PRO A 46 -19.79 2.98 0.97
C PRO A 46 -19.01 3.41 -0.27
N PHE A 47 -19.07 4.69 -0.63
CA PHE A 47 -18.35 5.23 -1.78
C PHE A 47 -16.82 5.04 -1.64
N TRP A 48 -16.25 5.50 -0.54
CA TRP A 48 -14.80 5.41 -0.30
C TRP A 48 -14.36 3.96 -0.12
N GLN A 49 -15.12 3.16 0.64
CA GLN A 49 -14.83 1.75 0.83
C GLN A 49 -14.90 0.94 -0.47
N ASN A 50 -15.80 1.28 -1.41
CA ASN A 50 -15.85 0.64 -2.72
C ASN A 50 -14.67 1.07 -3.60
N LEU A 51 -14.31 2.35 -3.57
CA LEU A 51 -13.18 2.85 -4.35
C LEU A 51 -11.85 2.24 -3.86
N VAL A 52 -11.61 2.21 -2.56
CA VAL A 52 -10.43 1.55 -1.96
C VAL A 52 -10.41 0.06 -2.30
N ALA A 53 -11.56 -0.63 -2.20
CA ALA A 53 -11.65 -2.06 -2.53
C ALA A 53 -11.38 -2.37 -4.01
N LEU A 54 -11.76 -1.48 -4.94
CA LEU A 54 -11.43 -1.64 -6.36
C LEU A 54 -9.92 -1.61 -6.60
N PHE A 55 -9.21 -0.71 -5.91
CA PHE A 55 -7.78 -0.51 -6.05
C PHE A 55 -6.96 -1.62 -5.35
N HIS A 56 -7.52 -2.28 -4.34
CA HIS A 56 -6.94 -3.44 -3.64
C HIS A 56 -7.45 -4.79 -4.15
N SER A 57 -8.13 -4.81 -5.30
CA SER A 57 -8.74 -6.02 -5.83
C SER A 57 -7.71 -6.93 -6.49
N ILE A 58 -7.39 -8.04 -5.81
CA ILE A 58 -6.53 -9.09 -6.35
C ILE A 58 -7.14 -9.72 -7.62
N PRO A 59 -8.44 -10.09 -7.66
CA PRO A 59 -9.04 -10.63 -8.88
C PRO A 59 -8.98 -9.67 -10.07
N LEU A 60 -9.27 -8.37 -9.87
CA LEU A 60 -9.20 -7.40 -10.97
C LEU A 60 -7.76 -7.19 -11.44
N ALA A 61 -6.79 -7.14 -10.52
CA ALA A 61 -5.38 -7.06 -10.88
C ALA A 61 -4.93 -8.29 -11.69
N LEU A 62 -5.35 -9.51 -11.31
CA LEU A 62 -5.04 -10.74 -12.06
C LEU A 62 -5.71 -10.79 -13.43
N ILE A 63 -6.96 -10.32 -13.54
CA ILE A 63 -7.63 -10.17 -14.84
C ILE A 63 -6.88 -9.18 -15.72
N GLY A 64 -6.45 -8.04 -15.17
CA GLY A 64 -5.61 -7.06 -15.86
C GLY A 64 -4.29 -7.67 -16.34
N ALA A 65 -3.62 -8.46 -15.49
CA ALA A 65 -2.40 -9.17 -15.86
C ALA A 65 -2.63 -10.13 -17.04
N ALA A 66 -3.73 -10.89 -17.03
CA ALA A 66 -4.08 -11.80 -18.12
C ALA A 66 -4.37 -11.06 -19.44
N ILE A 67 -5.04 -9.91 -19.37
CA ILE A 67 -5.27 -9.03 -20.54
C ILE A 67 -3.94 -8.53 -21.09
N PHE A 68 -3.06 -7.96 -20.24
CA PHE A 68 -1.78 -7.43 -20.69
C PHE A 68 -0.83 -8.51 -21.19
N TYR A 69 -0.87 -9.71 -20.61
CA TYR A 69 -0.19 -10.89 -21.14
C TYR A 69 -0.66 -11.19 -22.56
N ARG A 70 -1.96 -11.17 -22.82
CA ARG A 70 -2.52 -11.46 -24.15
C ARG A 70 -2.17 -10.40 -25.21
N LEU A 71 -1.91 -9.18 -24.76
CA LEU A 71 -1.51 -8.03 -25.57
C LEU A 71 0.02 -7.87 -25.70
N ASP A 72 0.82 -8.81 -25.16
CA ASP A 72 2.28 -8.75 -25.11
C ASP A 72 2.82 -7.44 -24.47
N TYR A 73 2.05 -6.85 -23.54
CA TYR A 73 2.39 -5.58 -22.87
C TYR A 73 3.00 -5.83 -21.48
N ASN A 74 4.32 -6.08 -21.47
CA ASN A 74 5.07 -6.37 -20.25
C ASN A 74 4.93 -5.33 -19.11
N PRO A 75 4.99 -4.01 -19.36
CA PRO A 75 4.87 -3.02 -18.28
C PRO A 75 3.51 -3.12 -17.55
N GLY A 76 2.41 -3.32 -18.29
CA GLY A 76 1.09 -3.47 -17.69
C GLY A 76 0.96 -4.76 -16.88
N MET A 77 1.55 -5.85 -17.36
CA MET A 77 1.59 -7.10 -16.59
C MET A 77 2.35 -6.94 -15.27
N ILE A 78 3.51 -6.27 -15.28
CA ILE A 78 4.32 -6.01 -14.07
C ILE A 78 3.62 -5.06 -13.12
N LEU A 79 2.93 -4.03 -13.63
CA LEU A 79 2.07 -3.16 -12.83
C LEU A 79 1.03 -4.00 -12.07
N CYS A 80 0.30 -4.88 -12.76
CA CYS A 80 -0.71 -5.73 -12.16
C CYS A 80 -0.14 -6.68 -11.09
N PHE A 81 1.02 -7.29 -11.32
CA PHE A 81 1.67 -8.10 -10.30
C PHE A 81 2.12 -7.27 -9.09
N SER A 82 2.58 -6.04 -9.30
CA SER A 82 2.93 -5.14 -8.20
C SER A 82 1.69 -4.78 -7.35
N LEU A 83 0.53 -4.53 -7.96
CA LEU A 83 -0.75 -4.33 -7.25
C LEU A 83 -1.14 -5.55 -6.39
N VAL A 84 -0.92 -6.76 -6.91
CA VAL A 84 -1.15 -8.01 -6.16
C VAL A 84 -0.18 -8.11 -5.00
N CYS A 85 1.11 -7.85 -5.20
CA CYS A 85 2.11 -7.89 -4.13
C CYS A 85 1.78 -6.90 -3.01
N HIS A 86 1.39 -5.68 -3.34
CA HIS A 86 0.89 -4.70 -2.35
C HIS A 86 -0.27 -5.28 -1.55
N SER A 87 -1.31 -5.74 -2.24
CA SER A 87 -2.50 -6.31 -1.60
C SER A 87 -2.20 -7.52 -0.72
N LEU A 88 -1.21 -8.35 -1.07
CA LEU A 88 -0.78 -9.50 -0.28
C LEU A 88 0.01 -9.11 0.98
N LEU A 89 0.74 -7.99 0.94
CA LEU A 89 1.46 -7.45 2.10
C LEU A 89 0.50 -6.78 3.08
N ASP A 90 -0.57 -6.16 2.58
CA ASP A 90 -1.62 -5.57 3.41
C ASP A 90 -2.47 -6.63 4.11
N LEU A 91 -2.85 -7.69 3.39
CA LEU A 91 -3.76 -8.72 3.88
C LEU A 91 -3.48 -9.21 5.32
N PRO A 92 -2.23 -9.52 5.74
CA PRO A 92 -1.94 -9.96 7.10
C PRO A 92 -1.84 -8.84 8.16
N VAL A 93 -1.94 -7.56 7.81
CA VAL A 93 -1.69 -6.45 8.74
C VAL A 93 -2.85 -5.48 8.92
N HIS A 94 -4.06 -5.83 8.48
CA HIS A 94 -5.27 -5.07 8.78
C HIS A 94 -6.27 -5.90 9.62
N HIS A 95 -6.69 -5.34 10.75
CA HIS A 95 -7.69 -5.95 11.64
C HIS A 95 -9.06 -5.32 11.40
N ASP A 96 -9.31 -4.12 11.94
CA ASP A 96 -10.61 -3.43 11.87
C ASP A 96 -10.85 -2.74 10.52
N ASP A 97 -9.77 -2.35 9.86
CA ASP A 97 -9.75 -1.62 8.59
C ASP A 97 -9.52 -2.53 7.37
N ALA A 98 -9.62 -3.85 7.56
CA ALA A 98 -9.36 -4.86 6.54
C ALA A 98 -10.08 -4.60 5.21
N HIS A 99 -9.32 -4.62 4.12
CA HIS A 99 -9.82 -4.40 2.77
C HIS A 99 -10.57 -5.62 2.22
N ARG A 100 -11.50 -5.36 1.28
CA ARG A 100 -12.19 -6.40 0.52
C ARG A 100 -11.37 -6.80 -0.72
N HIS A 101 -10.28 -7.53 -0.51
CA HIS A 101 -9.34 -7.88 -1.59
C HIS A 101 -9.94 -8.69 -2.74
N PHE A 102 -11.11 -9.30 -2.54
CA PHE A 102 -11.82 -10.08 -3.57
C PHE A 102 -12.98 -9.34 -4.24
N PHE A 103 -13.14 -8.04 -3.97
CA PHE A 103 -14.16 -7.19 -4.61
C PHE A 103 -13.91 -7.12 -6.14
N PRO A 104 -14.92 -7.06 -7.02
CA PRO A 104 -16.37 -7.05 -6.76
C PRO A 104 -16.98 -8.45 -6.63
N PHE A 105 -16.18 -9.51 -6.69
CA PHE A 105 -16.69 -10.90 -6.68
C PHE A 105 -17.06 -11.38 -5.28
N SER A 106 -16.43 -10.82 -4.23
CA SER A 106 -16.75 -11.11 -2.84
C SER A 106 -16.52 -9.90 -1.95
N ASN A 107 -17.36 -9.75 -0.93
CA ASN A 107 -17.21 -8.76 0.14
C ASN A 107 -16.41 -9.30 1.34
N TYR A 108 -15.80 -10.47 1.20
CA TYR A 108 -14.96 -11.06 2.25
C TYR A 108 -13.82 -10.11 2.64
N ARG A 109 -13.61 -9.99 3.96
CA ARG A 109 -12.48 -9.30 4.58
C ARG A 109 -11.72 -10.32 5.41
N PHE A 110 -10.41 -10.38 5.23
CA PHE A 110 -9.56 -11.15 6.13
C PHE A 110 -9.29 -10.30 7.37
N ILE A 111 -9.89 -10.66 8.50
CA ILE A 111 -9.66 -9.99 9.78
C ILE A 111 -8.39 -10.60 10.37
N SER A 112 -7.27 -9.93 10.16
CA SER A 112 -5.99 -10.40 10.69
C SER A 112 -5.91 -10.17 12.20
N PRO A 113 -5.34 -11.09 13.00
CA PRO A 113 -5.04 -10.82 14.41
C PRO A 113 -3.95 -9.74 14.61
N PHE A 114 -3.30 -9.32 13.53
CA PHE A 114 -2.24 -8.31 13.53
C PHE A 114 -2.73 -7.05 12.80
N SER A 115 -2.35 -5.90 13.34
CA SER A 115 -2.51 -4.59 12.70
C SER A 115 -1.14 -3.94 12.52
N TYR A 116 -0.92 -3.18 11.44
CA TYR A 116 0.29 -2.34 11.29
C TYR A 116 0.24 -1.04 12.10
N TRP A 117 -0.93 -0.69 12.66
CA TRP A 117 -1.12 0.60 13.34
C TRP A 117 -1.79 0.49 14.72
N ASP A 118 -2.67 -0.49 14.93
CA ASP A 118 -3.37 -0.65 16.21
C ASP A 118 -2.52 -1.43 17.22
N THR A 119 -2.15 -0.77 18.31
CA THR A 119 -1.34 -1.34 19.39
C THR A 119 -2.05 -2.46 20.16
N ASN A 120 -3.38 -2.51 20.14
CA ASN A 120 -4.15 -3.62 20.73
C ASN A 120 -4.05 -4.90 19.90
N HIS A 121 -3.61 -4.79 18.64
CA HIS A 121 -3.43 -5.88 17.69
C HIS A 121 -1.97 -5.97 17.23
N TYR A 122 -1.03 -5.91 18.18
CA TYR A 122 0.42 -6.04 17.96
C TYR A 122 1.05 -4.95 17.05
N GLY A 123 0.38 -3.81 16.86
CA GLY A 123 0.83 -2.68 16.03
C GLY A 123 2.28 -2.28 16.22
N THR A 124 2.75 -2.17 17.47
CA THR A 124 4.15 -1.82 17.75
C THR A 124 5.13 -2.88 17.25
N ILE A 125 4.80 -4.17 17.36
CA ILE A 125 5.65 -5.27 16.90
C ILE A 125 5.67 -5.33 15.37
N ILE A 126 4.51 -5.19 14.72
CA ILE A 126 4.42 -5.16 13.26
C ILE A 126 5.17 -3.95 12.69
N ALA A 127 5.00 -2.77 13.28
CA ALA A 127 5.75 -1.57 12.88
C ALA A 127 7.27 -1.75 13.04
N PHE A 128 7.73 -2.44 14.09
CA PHE A 128 9.14 -2.79 14.23
C PHE A 128 9.62 -3.72 13.11
N ILE A 129 8.85 -4.76 12.79
CA ILE A 129 9.17 -5.72 11.72
C ILE A 129 9.23 -4.99 10.37
N GLU A 130 8.24 -4.14 10.07
CA GLU A 130 8.20 -3.33 8.86
C GLU A 130 9.44 -2.42 8.75
N MET A 131 9.75 -1.67 9.81
CA MET A 131 10.95 -0.84 9.88
C MET A 131 12.22 -1.67 9.67
N ALA A 132 12.35 -2.82 10.35
CA ALA A 132 13.52 -3.69 10.24
C ALA A 132 13.69 -4.26 8.82
N LEU A 133 12.59 -4.58 8.13
CA LEU A 133 12.62 -5.03 6.74
C LEU A 133 13.06 -3.91 5.80
N VAL A 134 12.49 -2.71 5.92
CA VAL A 134 12.87 -1.55 5.11
C VAL A 134 14.36 -1.24 5.29
N LEU A 135 14.81 -1.07 6.54
CA LEU A 135 16.21 -0.79 6.86
C LEU A 135 17.15 -1.93 6.44
N GLY A 136 16.71 -3.19 6.57
CA GLY A 136 17.51 -4.37 6.27
C GLY A 136 17.72 -4.59 4.77
N VAL A 137 16.72 -4.29 3.93
CA VAL A 137 16.81 -4.43 2.47
C VAL A 137 17.59 -3.27 1.83
N ASN A 138 17.52 -2.07 2.43
CA ASN A 138 18.08 -0.87 1.80
C ASN A 138 19.59 -0.93 1.49
N PRO A 139 20.49 -1.50 2.31
CA PRO A 139 21.90 -1.68 1.94
C PRO A 139 22.10 -2.40 0.60
N LEU A 140 21.26 -3.38 0.26
CA LEU A 140 21.28 -4.05 -1.04
C LEU A 140 20.81 -3.11 -2.16
N VAL A 141 19.73 -2.36 -1.90
CA VAL A 141 19.17 -1.38 -2.83
C VAL A 141 20.18 -0.27 -3.14
N PHE A 142 20.94 0.21 -2.16
CA PHE A 142 22.01 1.20 -2.36
C PHE A 142 23.08 0.72 -3.36
N GLY A 143 23.35 -0.58 -3.40
CA GLY A 143 24.23 -1.20 -4.39
C GLY A 143 23.66 -1.19 -5.82
N TRP A 144 22.34 -1.05 -5.96
CA TRP A 144 21.66 -1.03 -7.27
C TRP A 144 21.31 0.38 -7.76
N LEU A 145 21.29 1.37 -6.88
CA LEU A 145 21.00 2.77 -7.19
C LEU A 145 22.26 3.53 -7.63
N TYR A 146 22.17 4.23 -8.77
CA TYR A 146 23.27 5.05 -9.30
C TYR A 146 23.07 6.55 -9.03
N SER A 147 21.83 7.02 -8.89
CA SER A 147 21.51 8.44 -8.72
C SER A 147 21.62 8.86 -7.25
N PRO A 148 22.37 9.94 -6.92
CA PRO A 148 22.40 10.52 -5.57
C PRO A 148 21.01 10.92 -5.07
N TRP A 149 20.13 11.37 -5.97
CA TRP A 149 18.75 11.73 -5.63
C TRP A 149 17.94 10.53 -5.17
N THR A 150 18.02 9.40 -5.88
CA THR A 150 17.30 8.17 -5.48
C THR A 150 17.84 7.62 -4.17
N LYS A 151 19.16 7.75 -3.93
CA LYS A 151 19.77 7.40 -2.64
C LYS A 151 19.25 8.29 -1.52
N GLY A 152 19.18 9.60 -1.75
CA GLY A 152 18.62 10.55 -0.78
C GLY A 152 17.17 10.25 -0.42
N ILE A 153 16.34 9.84 -1.39
CA ILE A 153 14.95 9.42 -1.13
C ILE A 153 14.91 8.19 -0.21
N VAL A 154 15.72 7.16 -0.48
CA VAL A 154 15.79 5.96 0.37
C VAL A 154 16.21 6.33 1.81
N ILE A 155 17.23 7.17 1.97
CA ILE A 155 17.66 7.65 3.30
C ILE A 155 16.51 8.40 3.99
N ALA A 156 15.78 9.25 3.28
CA ALA A 156 14.65 9.99 3.86
C ALA A 156 13.54 9.05 4.35
N ILE A 157 13.25 7.99 3.59
CA ILE A 157 12.29 6.95 4.00
C ILE A 157 12.79 6.23 5.26
N ASP A 158 14.06 5.81 5.30
CA ASP A 158 14.67 5.16 6.48
C ASP A 158 14.56 6.03 7.73
N MET A 159 14.90 7.31 7.59
CA MET A 159 14.82 8.27 8.69
C MET A 159 13.37 8.51 9.13
N PHE A 160 12.41 8.51 8.20
CA PHE A 160 10.99 8.62 8.52
C PHE A 160 10.50 7.41 9.33
N TYR A 161 10.86 6.19 8.92
CA TYR A 161 10.51 4.98 9.67
C TYR A 161 11.09 4.98 11.07
N LEU A 162 12.39 5.32 11.21
CA LEU A 162 13.04 5.45 12.51
C LEU A 162 12.35 6.50 13.39
N PHE A 163 12.08 7.69 12.84
CA PHE A 163 11.42 8.75 13.58
C PHE A 163 10.02 8.37 14.05
N ARG A 164 9.22 7.73 13.18
CA ARG A 164 7.86 7.29 13.50
C ARG A 164 7.86 6.20 14.57
N TYR A 165 8.81 5.28 14.54
CA TYR A 165 8.84 4.16 15.50
C TYR A 165 9.22 4.61 16.91
N PHE A 166 10.14 5.58 17.05
CA PHE A 166 10.66 6.02 18.35
C PHE A 166 9.89 7.19 18.99
N ARG A 167 8.79 7.65 18.39
CA ARG A 167 8.01 8.79 18.88
C ARG A 167 6.54 8.45 19.08
#